data_AF-A0A7J3UA31-F1
#
_entry.id   AF-A0A7J3UA31-F1
#
_cell.length_a   1.000
_cell.length_b   1.000
_cell.length_c   1.000
_cell.angle_alpha   90.00
_cell.angle_beta   90.00
_cell.angle_gamma   90.00
#
_symmetry.space_group_name_H-M   'P 1'
#
loop_
_entity.id
_entity.type
_entity.pdbx_description
1 polymer ?
#
loop_
_entity_poly.entity_id
_entity_poly.type
_entity_poly.pdbx_seq_one_letter_code
_entity_poly.pdbx_strand_id
1 'polypeptide(L)'
;GTPLYDRLDSEGRIFSKDWSKYTQSNVVYYPKNMTPEELMEGTRRVIKGYYSTPQMMKRLWGNVKLSKLAATSFVVPSINFAMRRYYMREFF
;
A
#
# COMPACT_ATOMS: atom_id res chain seq x y z
N GLY A 1 -16.04 -17.29 -4.09
CA GLY A 1 -14.74 -16.70 -3.75
C GLY A 1 -14.37 -15.65 -4.77
N THR A 2 -13.19 -15.06 -4.67
CA THR A 2 -12.57 -14.36 -5.80
C THR A 2 -11.76 -15.38 -6.61
N PRO A 3 -11.61 -15.23 -7.94
CA PRO A 3 -10.79 -16.16 -8.73
C PRO A 3 -9.35 -16.30 -8.21
N LEU A 4 -8.80 -15.24 -7.61
CA LEU A 4 -7.48 -15.28 -6.97
C LEU A 4 -7.47 -16.18 -5.73
N TYR A 5 -8.47 -16.05 -4.86
CA TYR A 5 -8.61 -16.88 -3.67
C TYR A 5 -8.75 -18.34 -4.05
N ASP A 6 -9.70 -18.66 -4.94
CA ASP A 6 -10.00 -20.04 -5.33
C ASP A 6 -8.75 -20.71 -5.94
N ARG A 7 -7.99 -19.97 -6.76
CA ARG A 7 -6.70 -20.44 -7.29
C ARG A 7 -5.69 -20.71 -6.18
N LEU A 8 -5.44 -19.76 -5.28
CA LEU A 8 -4.43 -19.93 -4.22
C LEU A 8 -4.80 -21.04 -3.24
N ASP A 9 -6.09 -21.21 -2.94
CA ASP A 9 -6.59 -22.30 -2.08
C ASP A 9 -6.39 -23.66 -2.77
N SER A 10 -6.73 -23.77 -4.06
CA SER A 10 -6.49 -25.00 -4.84
C SER A 10 -5.01 -25.34 -5.00
N GLU A 11 -4.13 -24.33 -5.05
CA GLU A 11 -2.67 -24.50 -5.05
C GLU A 11 -2.11 -24.81 -3.64
N GLY A 12 -2.93 -24.83 -2.59
CA GLY A 12 -2.48 -25.06 -1.20
C GLY A 12 -1.61 -23.94 -0.63
N ARG A 13 -1.71 -22.73 -1.21
CA ARG A 13 -0.82 -21.61 -0.89
C ARG A 13 -1.38 -20.68 0.18
N ILE A 14 -2.61 -20.86 0.64
CA ILE A 14 -3.19 -20.06 1.74
C ILE A 14 -2.86 -20.76 3.07
N PHE A 15 -2.03 -20.13 3.90
CA PHE A 15 -1.68 -20.67 5.22
C PHE A 15 -2.53 -20.11 6.37
N SER A 16 -3.37 -19.09 6.11
CA SER A 16 -4.35 -18.60 7.09
C SER A 16 -5.69 -18.25 6.44
N LYS A 17 -6.77 -18.79 6.99
CA LYS A 17 -8.17 -18.48 6.63
C LYS A 17 -8.87 -17.59 7.67
N ASP A 18 -8.12 -17.04 8.61
CA ASP A 18 -8.64 -16.05 9.56
C ASP A 18 -8.88 -14.73 8.83
N TRP A 19 -10.15 -14.46 8.53
CA TRP A 19 -10.58 -13.27 7.78
C TRP A 19 -10.20 -11.94 8.46
N SER A 20 -9.97 -11.92 9.77
CA SER A 20 -9.50 -10.71 10.46
C SER A 20 -8.10 -10.27 10.00
N LYS A 21 -7.32 -11.19 9.42
CA LYS A 21 -5.98 -10.95 8.87
C LYS A 21 -5.99 -10.59 7.39
N TYR A 22 -7.14 -10.51 6.72
CA TYR A 22 -7.22 -10.16 5.29
C TYR A 22 -7.17 -8.64 5.12
N THR A 23 -6.06 -8.05 5.55
CA THR A 23 -5.74 -6.62 5.44
C THR A 23 -4.62 -6.41 4.42
N GLN A 24 -4.25 -5.15 4.14
CA GLN A 24 -3.08 -4.87 3.29
C GLN A 24 -1.74 -5.16 3.98
N SER A 25 -1.73 -5.21 5.32
CA SER A 25 -0.56 -5.31 6.20
C SER A 25 -0.27 -6.71 6.71
N ASN A 26 -1.01 -7.72 6.24
CA ASN A 26 -0.83 -9.10 6.64
C ASN A 26 -0.69 -9.98 5.39
N VAL A 27 0.32 -10.84 5.40
CA VAL A 27 0.47 -11.87 4.37
C VAL A 27 -0.13 -13.16 4.94
N VAL A 28 -1.07 -13.75 4.19
CA VAL A 28 -1.81 -14.97 4.58
C VAL A 28 -1.63 -16.12 3.58
N TYR A 29 -0.72 -15.95 2.62
CA TYR A 29 -0.44 -16.91 1.57
C TYR A 29 1.06 -16.96 1.21
N TYR A 30 1.52 -18.08 0.66
CA TYR A 30 2.87 -18.28 0.16
C TYR A 30 3.02 -17.73 -1.27
N PRO A 31 3.83 -16.69 -1.55
CA PRO A 31 4.13 -16.23 -2.91
C PRO A 31 4.92 -17.29 -3.73
N LYS A 32 4.96 -17.18 -5.08
CA LYS A 32 5.65 -18.20 -5.92
C LYS A 32 7.17 -18.03 -5.94
N ASN A 33 7.64 -16.79 -5.85
CA ASN A 33 9.04 -16.43 -6.14
C ASN A 33 9.73 -15.74 -4.95
N MET A 34 9.09 -15.70 -3.78
CA MET A 34 9.60 -15.05 -2.58
C MET A 34 8.88 -15.61 -1.34
N THR A 35 9.46 -15.45 -0.17
CA THR A 35 8.80 -15.81 1.10
C THR A 35 7.73 -14.78 1.47
N PRO A 36 6.77 -15.14 2.36
CA PRO A 36 5.82 -14.17 2.91
C PRO A 36 6.49 -12.95 3.56
N GLU A 37 7.63 -13.16 4.22
CA GLU A 37 8.42 -12.13 4.89
C GLU A 37 9.08 -11.19 3.87
N GLU A 38 9.63 -11.75 2.79
CA GLU A 38 10.21 -10.96 1.69
C GLU A 38 9.14 -10.09 1.00
N LEU A 39 7.93 -10.62 0.81
CA LEU A 39 6.80 -9.85 0.29
C LEU A 39 6.44 -8.70 1.23
N MET A 40 6.35 -8.97 2.53
CA MET A 40 6.04 -7.95 3.53
C MET A 40 7.11 -6.84 3.55
N GLU A 41 8.39 -7.23 3.60
CA GLU A 41 9.49 -6.28 3.65
C GLU A 41 9.60 -5.47 2.35
N GLY A 42 9.43 -6.11 1.19
CA GLY A 42 9.34 -5.43 -0.09
C GLY A 42 8.20 -4.39 -0.12
N THR A 43 7.04 -4.74 0.41
CA THR A 43 5.88 -3.84 0.52
C THR A 43 6.19 -2.65 1.43
N ARG A 44 6.79 -2.89 2.61
CA ARG A 44 7.27 -1.83 3.52
C ARG A 44 8.26 -0.88 2.85
N ARG A 45 9.25 -1.41 2.12
CA ARG A 45 10.23 -0.59 1.39
C ARG A 45 9.57 0.32 0.36
N VAL A 46 8.64 -0.21 -0.43
CA VAL A 46 7.89 0.58 -1.43
C VAL A 46 7.07 1.67 -0.75
N ILE A 47 6.33 1.33 0.31
CA ILE A 47 5.51 2.29 1.07
C ILE A 47 6.37 3.40 1.66
N LYS A 48 7.49 3.05 2.32
CA LYS A 48 8.42 4.01 2.92
C LYS A 48 9.02 4.95 1.88
N GLY A 49 9.39 4.43 0.72
CA GLY A 49 9.89 5.24 -0.39
C GLY A 49 8.83 6.17 -0.98
N TYR A 50 7.66 5.64 -1.30
CA TYR A 50 6.56 6.38 -1.94
C TYR A 50 6.01 7.48 -1.03
N TYR A 51 5.75 7.17 0.25
CA TYR A 51 5.26 8.13 1.25
C TYR A 51 6.36 8.86 2.04
N SER A 52 7.60 8.83 1.53
CA SER A 52 8.67 9.68 2.07
C SER A 52 8.35 11.16 1.87
N THR A 53 8.77 12.00 2.81
CA THR A 53 8.52 13.44 2.79
C THR A 53 9.01 14.10 1.48
N PRO A 54 10.23 13.82 0.97
CA PRO A 54 10.71 14.41 -0.28
C PRO A 54 9.86 14.03 -1.50
N GLN A 55 9.47 12.75 -1.62
CA GLN A 55 8.68 12.26 -2.76
C GLN A 55 7.24 12.76 -2.71
N MET A 56 6.68 12.92 -1.52
CA MET A 56 5.39 13.57 -1.33
C MET A 56 5.46 15.03 -1.78
N MET A 57 6.43 15.82 -1.31
CA MET A 57 6.59 17.22 -1.70
C MET A 57 6.79 17.40 -3.20
N LYS A 58 7.60 16.54 -3.85
CA LYS A 58 7.78 16.54 -5.31
C LYS A 58 6.45 16.40 -6.05
N ARG A 59 5.55 15.52 -5.58
CA ARG A 59 4.21 15.32 -6.17
C ARG A 59 3.29 16.52 -5.93
N LEU A 60 3.35 17.12 -4.75
CA LEU A 60 2.56 18.32 -4.45
C LEU A 60 2.97 19.49 -5.35
N TRP A 61 4.28 19.70 -5.53
CA TRP A 61 4.80 20.78 -6.36
C TRP A 61 4.40 20.64 -7.84
N GLY A 62 4.35 19.41 -8.36
CA GLY A 62 3.85 19.14 -9.71
C GLY A 62 2.37 19.47 -9.89
N ASN A 63 1.53 19.20 -8.88
CA ASN A 63 0.09 19.47 -8.92
C ASN A 63 -0.24 20.96 -8.84
N VAL A 64 0.45 21.70 -7.96
CA VAL A 64 0.25 23.16 -7.80
C VAL A 64 0.50 23.92 -9.11
N LYS A 65 1.49 23.49 -9.90
CA LYS A 65 1.77 24.05 -11.23
C LYS A 65 0.63 23.84 -12.22
N LEU A 66 -0.08 22.71 -12.12
CA LEU A 66 -1.15 22.33 -13.05
C LEU A 66 -2.49 22.99 -12.69
N SER A 67 -2.81 23.11 -11.41
CA SER A 67 -4.12 23.60 -10.94
C SER A 67 -4.22 25.13 -10.76
N LYS A 68 -3.14 25.88 -11.00
CA LYS A 68 -3.08 27.36 -10.83
C LYS A 68 -3.69 27.84 -9.49
N LEU A 69 -3.41 27.15 -8.38
CA LEU A 69 -3.90 27.48 -7.02
C LEU A 69 -5.43 27.42 -6.83
N ALA A 70 -6.17 26.74 -7.70
CA ALA A 70 -7.60 26.46 -7.46
C ALA A 70 -7.81 25.68 -6.14
N ALA A 71 -9.01 25.71 -5.56
CA ALA A 71 -9.32 24.99 -4.32
C ALA A 71 -8.97 23.47 -4.37
N THR A 72 -9.01 22.88 -5.57
CA THR A 72 -8.56 21.51 -5.86
C THR A 72 -7.09 21.25 -5.51
N SER A 73 -6.26 22.29 -5.45
CA SER A 73 -4.83 22.22 -5.11
C SER A 73 -4.58 21.73 -3.68
N PHE A 74 -5.56 21.88 -2.76
CA PHE A 74 -5.44 21.44 -1.37
C PHE A 74 -5.95 20.02 -1.14
N VAL A 75 -6.78 19.48 -2.05
CA VAL A 75 -7.33 18.13 -1.95
C VAL A 75 -6.22 17.09 -2.05
N VAL A 76 -5.36 17.19 -3.07
CA VAL A 76 -4.27 16.22 -3.29
C VAL A 76 -3.26 16.16 -2.12
N PRO A 77 -2.78 17.29 -1.57
CA PRO A 77 -2.00 17.30 -0.33
C PRO A 77 -2.69 16.59 0.82
N SER A 78 -3.96 16.91 1.10
CA SER A 78 -4.68 16.33 2.22
C SER A 78 -4.78 14.80 2.11
N ILE A 79 -5.07 14.28 0.90
CA ILE A 79 -5.09 12.85 0.62
C ILE A 79 -3.70 12.24 0.82
N ASN A 80 -2.64 12.86 0.31
CA ASN A 80 -1.28 12.33 0.46
C ASN A 80 -0.84 12.27 1.93
N PHE A 81 -1.15 13.29 2.74
CA PHE A 81 -0.88 13.30 4.17
C PHE A 81 -1.70 12.24 4.92
N ALA A 82 -3.00 12.12 4.63
CA ALA A 82 -3.86 11.09 5.21
C ALA A 82 -3.36 9.68 4.88
N MET A 83 -2.98 9.44 3.62
CA MET A 83 -2.43 8.17 3.17
C MET A 83 -1.08 7.88 3.84
N ARG A 84 -0.18 8.87 3.93
CA ARG A 84 1.07 8.70 4.69
C ARG A 84 0.78 8.29 6.13
N ARG A 85 -0.14 8.96 6.83
CA ARG A 85 -0.51 8.60 8.21
C ARG A 85 -1.09 7.19 8.30
N TYR A 86 -1.98 6.82 7.38
CA TYR A 86 -2.58 5.49 7.33
C TYR A 86 -1.51 4.40 7.17
N TYR A 87 -0.67 4.50 6.13
CA TYR A 87 0.36 3.49 5.85
C TYR A 87 1.43 3.40 6.93
N MET A 88 1.78 4.53 7.56
CA MET A 88 2.75 4.51 8.66
C MET A 88 2.19 3.90 9.94
N ARG A 89 0.87 3.86 10.14
CA ARG A 89 0.22 3.17 11.26
C ARG A 89 0.01 1.69 11.00
N GLU A 90 -0.22 1.36 9.73
CA GLU A 90 -0.68 0.03 9.31
C GLU A 90 0.47 -0.94 9.03
N PHE A 91 1.63 -0.43 8.57
CA PHE A 91 2.78 -1.26 8.16
C PHE A 91 4.00 -1.17 9.09
N PHE A 92 4.00 -0.22 10.03
CA PHE A 92 5.09 0.08 10.97
C PHE A 92 4.52 0.40 12.36
#